data_AF-A0AAE9Z6S9-F1
#
_entry.id   AF-A0AAE9Z6S9-F1
#
_cell.length_a   1.000
_cell.length_b   1.000
_cell.length_c   1.000
_cell.angle_alpha   90.00
_cell.angle_beta   90.00
_cell.angle_gamma   90.00
#
_symmetry.space_group_name_H-M   'P 1'
#
loop_
_entity.id
_entity.type
_entity.pdbx_description
1 polymer ?
#
loop_
_entity_poly.entity_id
_entity_poly.type
_entity_poly.pdbx_seq_one_letter_code
_entity_poly.pdbx_strand_id
1 'polypeptide(L)' 'MRIKLTCDIFGGAEDGCVKGKEFDAVLVGPRSTTVEIIGDSGRPHRAFHYEYEVVTEEQGAQAS' A
#
# COMPACT_ATOMS: atom_id res chain seq x y z
N MET A 1 -3.53 1.06 8.21
CA MET A 1 -4.21 2.06 7.35
C MET A 1 -4.34 1.48 5.96
N ARG A 2 -5.39 1.80 5.23
CA ARG A 2 -5.59 1.27 3.88
C ARG A 2 -4.96 2.22 2.85
N ILE A 3 -4.18 1.67 1.95
CA ILE A 3 -3.53 2.42 0.87
C ILE A 3 -3.79 1.78 -0.48
N LYS A 4 -3.66 2.56 -1.55
CA LYS A 4 -3.64 2.09 -2.93
C LYS A 4 -2.31 2.42 -3.57
N LEU A 5 -1.63 1.44 -4.14
CA LEU A 5 -0.37 1.68 -4.84
C LEU A 5 -0.59 2.46 -6.14
N THR A 6 0.21 3.50 -6.37
CA THR A 6 0.17 4.31 -7.59
C THR A 6 1.24 3.89 -8.61
N CYS A 7 2.22 3.11 -8.17
CA CYS A 7 3.25 2.48 -8.99
C CYS A 7 3.57 1.06 -8.48
N ASP A 8 4.30 0.30 -9.29
CA ASP A 8 4.79 -1.02 -8.89
C ASP A 8 5.95 -0.87 -7.91
N ILE A 9 5.92 -1.64 -6.82
CA ILE A 9 7.00 -1.63 -5.83
C ILE A 9 8.13 -2.56 -6.30
N PHE A 10 9.38 -2.11 -6.14
CA PHE A 10 10.55 -2.90 -6.52
C PHE A 10 10.58 -4.25 -5.78
N GLY A 11 10.58 -5.36 -6.53
CA GLY A 11 10.50 -6.71 -5.97
C GLY A 11 9.12 -7.10 -5.43
N GLY A 12 8.12 -6.21 -5.52
CA GLY A 12 6.77 -6.43 -5.02
C GLY A 12 5.87 -7.20 -5.98
N ALA A 13 6.20 -7.28 -7.27
CA ALA A 13 5.33 -7.89 -8.28
C ALA A 13 5.05 -9.37 -8.04
N GLU A 14 6.08 -10.14 -7.65
CA GLU A 14 5.94 -11.57 -7.32
C GLU A 14 5.13 -11.81 -6.04
N ASP A 15 5.00 -10.76 -5.22
CA ASP A 15 4.29 -10.72 -3.95
C ASP A 15 2.91 -10.04 -4.04
N GLY A 16 2.47 -9.74 -5.26
CA GLY A 16 1.18 -9.12 -5.50
C GLY A 16 1.13 -7.61 -5.22
N CYS A 17 2.22 -6.98 -4.75
CA CYS A 17 2.36 -5.55 -4.48
C CYS A 17 2.58 -4.73 -5.77
N VAL A 18 1.55 -4.70 -6.62
CA VAL A 18 1.54 -4.01 -7.92
C VAL A 18 0.63 -2.79 -7.93
N LYS A 19 0.87 -1.89 -8.88
CA LYS A 19 0.08 -0.67 -9.08
C LYS A 19 -1.43 -0.94 -9.13
N GLY A 20 -2.20 -0.06 -8.51
CA GLY A 20 -3.66 -0.03 -8.55
C GLY A 20 -4.34 -0.94 -7.53
N LYS A 21 -3.60 -1.83 -6.88
CA LYS A 21 -4.12 -2.66 -5.79
C LYS A 21 -4.10 -1.92 -4.46
N GLU A 22 -5.01 -2.33 -3.59
CA GLU A 22 -5.15 -1.81 -2.24
C GLU A 22 -4.58 -2.78 -1.21
N PHE A 23 -3.99 -2.23 -0.15
CA PHE A 23 -3.33 -3.00 0.89
C PHE A 23 -3.58 -2.40 2.27
N ASP A 24 -3.63 -3.26 3.27
CA ASP A 24 -3.40 -2.87 4.65
C ASP A 24 -1.91 -2.63 4.86
N ALA A 25 -1.58 -1.42 5.30
CA ALA A 25 -0.21 -1.00 5.54
C ALA A 25 -0.03 -0.38 6.93
N VAL A 26 1.20 -0.46 7.44
CA VAL A 26 1.60 0.07 8.73
C VAL A 26 2.73 1.08 8.55
N LEU A 27 2.68 2.21 9.25
CA LEU A 27 3.79 3.16 9.26
C LEU A 27 5.02 2.54 9.90
N VAL A 28 6.18 2.69 9.27
CA VAL A 28 7.46 2.17 9.82
C VAL A 28 7.92 2.92 11.08
N GLY A 29 7.23 4.02 11.44
CA GLY A 29 7.48 4.77 12.67
C GLY A 29 6.48 5.91 12.87
N PRO A 30 6.40 6.48 14.09
CA PRO A 30 5.34 7.40 14.50
C PRO A 30 5.30 8.76 13.77
N ARG A 31 6.38 9.13 13.07
CA ARG A 31 6.48 10.34 12.24
C ARG A 31 6.91 10.04 10.80
N SER A 32 6.94 8.75 10.44
CA SER A 32 7.30 8.35 9.09
C SER A 32 6.12 8.58 8.15
N THR A 33 6.42 8.70 6.87
CA THR A 33 5.44 8.59 5.78
C THR A 33 5.71 7.37 4.90
N THR A 34 6.71 6.56 5.26
CA THR A 34 6.96 5.26 4.66
C THR A 34 6.10 4.22 5.35
N VAL A 35 5.58 3.30 4.56
CA VAL A 35 4.68 2.24 5.01
C VAL A 35 5.28 0.88 4.68
N GLU A 36 4.89 -0.11 5.47
CA GLU A 36 5.16 -1.51 5.21
C GLU A 36 3.86 -2.22 4.83
N ILE A 37 3.92 -3.00 3.77
CA ILE A 37 2.86 -3.83 3.20
C ILE A 37 3.31 -5.28 3.32
N ILE A 38 2.45 -6.17 3.79
CA ILE A 38 2.74 -7.61 3.77
C ILE A 38 2.22 -8.18 2.46
N GLY A 39 3.15 -8.63 1.60
CA GLY A 39 2.81 -9.27 0.32
C GLY A 39 2.27 -10.70 0.49
N ASP A 40 1.84 -11.29 -0.61
CA ASP A 40 1.19 -12.61 -0.62
C ASP A 40 2.11 -13.74 -0.09
N SER A 41 3.44 -13.62 -0.23
CA SER A 41 4.38 -14.60 0.35
C SER A 41 4.69 -14.37 1.83
N GLY A 42 4.08 -13.36 2.45
CA GLY A 42 4.36 -12.93 3.82
C GLY A 42 5.62 -12.06 3.95
N ARG A 43 6.28 -11.71 2.84
CA ARG A 43 7.43 -10.81 2.84
C ARG A 43 6.98 -9.35 2.96
N PRO A 44 7.62 -8.53 3.81
CA PRO A 44 7.33 -7.12 3.91
C PRO A 44 7.91 -6.35 2.73
N HIS A 45 7.11 -5.47 2.16
CA HIS A 45 7.48 -4.52 1.11
C HIS A 45 7.26 -3.09 1.60
N ARG A 46 8.15 -2.17 1.22
CA ARG A 46 8.03 -0.77 1.63
C ARG A 46 7.52 0.07 0.48
N ALA A 47 6.61 0.99 0.80
CA ALA A 47 6.17 2.03 -0.10
C ALA A 47 6.41 3.41 0.53
N PHE A 48 6.99 4.32 -0.25
CA PHE A 48 7.18 5.71 0.12
C PHE A 48 5.92 6.53 -0.16
N HIS A 49 5.80 7.70 0.48
CA HIS A 49 4.59 8.53 0.43
C HIS A 49 4.13 8.97 -0.97
N TYR A 50 4.99 8.88 -1.98
CA TYR A 50 4.67 9.20 -3.38
C TYR A 50 4.28 7.97 -4.21
N GLU A 51 4.39 6.77 -3.64
CA GLU A 51 4.09 5.47 -4.29
C GLU A 51 2.70 4.94 -3.93
N TYR A 52 1.97 5.66 -3.07
CA TYR A 52 0.64 5.25 -2.64
C TYR A 52 -0.27 6.44 -2.34
N GLU A 53 -1.57 6.16 -2.36
CA GLU A 53 -2.65 7.05 -1.92
C GLU A 53 -3.30 6.42 -0.67
N VAL A 54 -3.65 7.22 0.33
CA VAL A 54 -4.43 6.73 1.47
C VAL A 54 -5.89 6.61 1.02
N VAL A 55 -6.47 5.43 1.19
CA VAL A 55 -7.88 5.20 0.89
C VAL A 55 -8.70 5.65 2.09
N THR A 56 -9.44 6.75 1.95
CA THR A 56 -10.39 7.21 2.97
C THR A 56 -11.76 6.56 2.74
N GLU A 57 -12.52 6.32 3.81
CA GLU A 57 -13.80 5.60 3.74
C GLU A 57 -14.86 6.31 2.86
N GLU A 58 -14.67 7.60 2.53
CA GLU A 58 -15.51 8.32 1.57
C GLU A 58 -15.35 7.84 0.11
N GLN A 59 -14.24 7.17 -0.23
CA GLN A 59 -13.99 6.63 -1.57
C GLN A 59 -14.51 5.20 -1.77
N GLY A 60 -14.98 4.54 -0.70
CA GLY A 60 -15.55 3.19 -0.75
C GLY A 60 -17.04 3.11 -1.07
N ALA A 61 -17.77 4.23 -0.97
CA ALA A 61 -19.23 4.27 -1.14
C ALA A 61 -19.71 4.51 -2.57
N GLN A 62 -18.81 4.77 -3.52
CA GLN A 62 -19.14 4.99 -4.93
C GLN A 62 -18.79 3.76 -5.80
N ALA A 63 -19.10 2.58 -5.29
CA ALA A 63 -19.09 1.33 -6.05
C ALA A 63 -20.11 0.36 -5.41
N SER A 64 -21.40 0.69 -5.52
CA SER A 64 -22.52 -0.21 -5.21
C SER A 64 -23.66 0.04 -6.18
#